data_AF-A0A2Z4RE89-F1
#
_entry.id   AF-A0A2Z4RE89-F1
#
_cell.length_a   1.000
_cell.length_b   1.000
_cell.length_c   1.000
_cell.angle_alpha   90.00
_cell.angle_beta   90.00
_cell.angle_gamma   90.00
#
_symmetry.space_group_name_H-M   'P 1'
#
loop_
_entity.id
_entity.type
_entity.pdbx_description
1 polymer ?
#
loop_
_entity_poly.entity_id
_entity_poly.type
_entity_poly.pdbx_seq_one_letter_code
_entity_poly.pdbx_strand_id
1 'polypeptide(L)'
;MNRTLDETAALLGLKPRAFRTRLRELGILNSSGDLASQHRDRGYLYSDPRTTLIRSLNKYRHYTVVMVKEEGIDWLAKKLGITITNKDAAA
;
A
#
# COMPACT_ATOMS: atom_id res chain seq x y z
N MET A 1 -6.51 11.86 -0.43
CA MET A 1 -7.34 10.62 -0.31
C MET A 1 -6.47 9.37 -0.09
N ASN A 2 -6.86 8.46 0.81
CA ASN A 2 -6.09 7.23 1.12
C ASN A 2 -6.28 6.18 0.02
N ARG A 3 -5.19 5.50 -0.35
CA ARG A 3 -5.18 4.55 -1.48
C ARG A 3 -4.63 3.19 -1.04
N THR A 4 -5.07 2.13 -1.68
CA THR A 4 -4.46 0.81 -1.53
C THR A 4 -3.08 0.78 -2.18
N LEU A 5 -2.23 -0.18 -1.81
CA LEU A 5 -0.94 -0.39 -2.48
C LEU A 5 -1.08 -0.60 -4.01
N ASP A 6 -2.20 -1.16 -4.46
CA ASP A 6 -2.45 -1.41 -5.89
C ASP A 6 -2.78 -0.12 -6.64
N GLU A 7 -3.61 0.72 -6.04
CA GLU A 7 -3.91 2.05 -6.57
C GLU A 7 -2.67 2.96 -6.55
N THR A 8 -1.88 2.92 -5.47
CA THR A 8 -0.61 3.65 -5.40
C THR A 8 0.37 3.13 -6.45
N ALA A 9 0.46 1.82 -6.68
CA ALA A 9 1.30 1.27 -7.74
C ALA A 9 0.88 1.79 -9.12
N ALA A 10 -0.43 1.81 -9.41
CA ALA A 10 -0.97 2.33 -10.66
C ALA A 10 -0.61 3.82 -10.85
N LEU A 11 -0.75 4.62 -9.79
CA LEU A 11 -0.39 6.05 -9.81
C LEU A 11 1.11 6.26 -10.05
N LEU A 12 1.95 5.41 -9.49
CA LEU A 12 3.41 5.44 -9.69
C LEU A 12 3.85 4.79 -11.03
N GLY A 13 2.91 4.33 -11.86
CA GLY A 13 3.21 3.67 -13.14
C GLY A 13 3.86 2.29 -12.99
N LEU A 14 3.72 1.65 -11.82
CA LEU A 14 4.32 0.36 -11.52
C LEU A 14 3.29 -0.77 -11.57
N LYS A 15 3.77 -1.96 -11.93
CA LYS A 15 2.98 -3.18 -11.73
C LYS A 15 2.82 -3.45 -10.22
N PRO A 16 1.62 -3.74 -9.72
CA PRO A 16 1.37 -3.99 -8.30
C PRO A 16 2.31 -5.00 -7.63
N ARG A 17 2.61 -6.10 -8.32
CA ARG A 17 3.51 -7.15 -7.82
C ARG A 17 4.96 -6.67 -7.70
N ALA A 18 5.43 -5.90 -8.68
CA ALA A 18 6.77 -5.31 -8.66
C ALA A 18 6.88 -4.28 -7.54
N PHE A 19 5.85 -3.43 -7.37
CA PHE A 19 5.77 -2.46 -6.29
C PHE A 19 5.85 -3.13 -4.90
N ARG A 20 5.04 -4.15 -4.64
CA ARG A 20 5.11 -4.89 -3.37
C ARG A 20 6.47 -5.56 -3.13
N THR A 21 7.11 -6.03 -4.19
CA THR A 21 8.46 -6.62 -4.09
C THR A 21 9.47 -5.56 -3.66
N ARG A 22 9.47 -4.39 -4.30
CA ARG A 22 10.30 -3.24 -3.88
C ARG A 22 10.03 -2.82 -2.45
N LEU A 23 8.77 -2.78 -2.02
CA LEU A 23 8.44 -2.43 -0.63
C LEU A 23 8.97 -3.46 0.37
N ARG A 24 9.05 -4.75 0.01
CA ARG A 24 9.70 -5.77 0.84
C ARG A 24 11.22 -5.61 0.86
N GLU A 25 11.84 -5.34 -0.29
CA GLU A 25 13.28 -5.04 -0.39
C GLU A 25 13.68 -3.83 0.45
N LEU A 26 12.82 -2.80 0.50
CA LEU A 26 13.00 -1.61 1.33
C LEU A 26 12.69 -1.83 2.82
N GLY A 27 12.20 -3.01 3.21
CA GLY A 27 11.79 -3.31 4.58
C GLY A 27 10.52 -2.56 5.04
N ILE A 28 9.75 -1.99 4.11
CA ILE A 28 8.49 -1.32 4.40
C ILE A 28 7.40 -2.35 4.67
N LEU A 29 7.37 -3.41 3.88
CA LEU A 29 6.53 -4.59 4.09
C LEU A 29 7.37 -5.75 4.62
N ASN A 30 6.76 -6.56 5.49
CA ASN A 30 7.35 -7.82 5.91
C ASN A 30 7.17 -8.93 4.83
N SER A 31 7.72 -10.11 5.09
CA SER A 31 7.56 -11.28 4.21
C SER A 31 6.10 -11.64 3.95
N SER A 32 5.24 -11.53 4.98
CA SER A 32 3.80 -11.77 4.91
C SER A 32 3.03 -10.73 4.09
N GLY A 33 3.64 -9.58 3.77
CA GLY A 33 2.99 -8.46 3.08
C GLY A 33 2.27 -7.47 3.99
N ASP A 34 2.44 -7.59 5.31
CA ASP A 34 1.96 -6.61 6.29
C ASP A 34 2.97 -5.48 6.45
N LEU A 35 2.50 -4.36 6.99
CA LEU A 35 3.33 -3.21 7.30
C LEU A 35 4.33 -3.56 8.40
N ALA A 36 5.61 -3.32 8.13
CA ALA A 36 6.67 -3.52 9.12
C ALA A 36 6.48 -2.57 10.32
N SER A 37 6.73 -3.06 11.53
CA SER A 37 6.47 -2.32 12.78
C SER A 37 7.13 -0.94 12.81
N GLN A 38 8.33 -0.81 12.21
CA GLN A 38 9.09 0.44 12.11
C GLN A 38 8.40 1.57 11.31
N HIS A 39 7.37 1.24 10.51
CA HIS A 39 6.62 2.17 9.67
C HIS A 39 5.18 2.38 10.13
N ARG A 40 4.70 1.64 11.14
CA ARG A 40 3.30 1.69 11.59
C ARG A 40 2.89 3.06 12.15
N ASP A 41 3.81 3.74 12.83
CA ASP A 41 3.54 5.03 13.50
C ASP A 41 4.13 6.25 12.76
N ARG A 42 4.75 6.04 11.60
CA ARG A 42 5.40 7.14 10.84
C ARG A 42 4.42 8.01 10.04
N GLY A 43 3.12 7.71 10.09
CA GLY A 43 2.09 8.51 9.44
C GLY A 43 1.90 8.30 7.94
N TYR A 44 2.83 7.63 7.23
CA TYR A 44 2.77 7.46 5.76
C TYR A 44 1.91 6.27 5.30
N LEU A 45 1.93 5.17 6.04
CA LEU A 45 1.16 3.97 5.76
C LEU A 45 0.44 3.52 7.02
N TYR A 46 -0.68 2.82 6.85
CA TYR A 46 -1.38 2.19 7.96
C TYR A 46 -1.97 0.86 7.54
N SER A 47 -2.23 0.02 8.54
CA SER A 47 -2.88 -1.28 8.39
C SER A 47 -4.38 -1.11 8.65
N ASP A 48 -5.20 -1.38 7.64
CA ASP A 48 -6.67 -1.37 7.70
C ASP A 48 -7.18 -2.80 7.94
N PRO A 49 -7.63 -3.14 9.17
CA PRO A 49 -8.18 -4.46 9.47
C PRO A 49 -9.56 -4.60 8.81
N ARG A 50 -9.69 -5.61 7.95
CA ARG A 50 -10.93 -5.93 7.24
C ARG A 50 -11.46 -7.29 7.64
N THR A 51 -12.77 -7.41 7.55
CA THR A 51 -13.48 -8.65 7.80
C THR A 51 -14.36 -8.98 6.60
N THR A 52 -14.38 -10.25 6.21
CA THR A 52 -15.28 -10.73 5.15
C THR A 52 -15.93 -12.04 5.59
N LEU A 53 -17.23 -12.16 5.37
CA LEU A 53 -17.98 -13.38 5.65
C LEU A 53 -17.76 -14.40 4.52
N ILE A 54 -17.21 -15.56 4.87
CA ILE A 54 -17.17 -16.72 3.97
C ILE A 54 -18.49 -17.46 4.13
N ARG A 55 -19.44 -17.17 3.23
CA ARG A 55 -20.80 -17.73 3.29
C ARG A 55 -20.84 -19.26 3.30
N SER A 56 -19.94 -19.92 2.57
CA SER A 56 -19.88 -21.38 2.50
C SER A 56 -19.47 -22.07 3.81
N LEU A 57 -18.72 -21.38 4.66
CA LEU A 57 -18.23 -21.91 5.93
C LEU A 57 -18.93 -21.26 7.14
N ASN A 58 -19.82 -20.29 6.90
CA ASN A 58 -20.42 -19.41 7.90
C ASN A 58 -19.40 -18.86 8.90
N LYS A 59 -18.20 -18.51 8.41
CA LYS A 59 -17.08 -18.02 9.22
C LYS A 59 -16.62 -16.66 8.71
N TYR A 60 -16.18 -15.82 9.64
CA TYR A 60 -15.53 -14.56 9.32
C TYR A 60 -14.05 -14.79 9.04
N ARG A 61 -13.57 -14.23 7.93
CA ARG A 61 -12.15 -14.11 7.62
C ARG A 61 -11.70 -12.70 7.98
N HIS A 62 -10.73 -12.61 8.87
CA HIS A 62 -10.05 -11.37 9.21
C HIS A 62 -8.75 -11.28 8.41
N TYR A 63 -8.53 -10.15 7.77
CA TYR A 63 -7.31 -9.87 7.02
C TYR A 63 -7.00 -8.38 7.11
N THR A 64 -5.74 -8.03 6.86
CA THR A 64 -5.30 -6.64 6.95
C THR A 64 -4.90 -6.16 5.56
N VAL A 65 -5.33 -4.96 5.19
CA VAL A 65 -4.90 -4.30 3.96
C VAL A 65 -3.98 -3.14 4.33
N VAL A 66 -2.81 -3.07 3.71
CA VAL A 66 -1.93 -1.92 3.87
C VAL A 66 -2.42 -0.80 2.96
N MET A 67 -2.69 0.34 3.59
CA MET A 67 -3.14 1.56 2.95
C MET A 67 -2.04 2.61 3.00
N VAL A 68 -1.96 3.43 1.96
CA VAL A 68 -1.03 4.55 1.83
C VAL A 68 -1.83 5.84 2.05
N LYS A 69 -1.34 6.70 2.95
CA LYS A 69 -1.89 8.05 3.11
C LYS A 69 -1.40 8.94 1.98
N GLU A 70 -2.07 10.06 1.78
CA GLU A 70 -1.70 11.03 0.75
C GLU A 70 -0.22 11.47 0.82
N GLU A 71 0.24 11.87 2.01
CA GLU A 71 1.64 12.21 2.27
C GLU A 71 2.61 11.03 2.05
N GLY A 72 2.12 9.80 2.19
CA GLY A 72 2.88 8.59 1.97
C GLY A 72 3.19 8.33 0.50
N ILE A 73 2.39 8.88 -0.44
CA ILE A 73 2.62 8.71 -1.88
C ILE A 73 3.90 9.44 -2.30
N ASP A 74 4.05 10.70 -1.91
CA ASP A 74 5.24 11.49 -2.20
C ASP A 74 6.48 10.90 -1.53
N TRP A 75 6.33 10.41 -0.30
CA TRP A 75 7.41 9.73 0.41
C TRP A 75 7.87 8.46 -0.31
N LEU A 76 6.93 7.63 -0.79
CA LEU A 76 7.23 6.43 -1.55
C LEU A 76 7.87 6.74 -2.90
N ALA A 77 7.37 7.75 -3.61
CA ALA A 77 7.93 8.17 -4.89
C ALA A 77 9.39 8.63 -4.75
N LYS A 78 9.69 9.46 -3.73
CA LYS A 78 11.06 9.87 -3.39
C LYS A 78 11.94 8.68 -3.06
N LYS A 79 11.44 7.72 -2.27
CA LYS A 79 12.19 6.50 -1.90
C LYS A 79 12.48 5.58 -3.07
N LEU A 80 11.57 5.53 -4.05
CA LEU A 80 11.70 4.70 -5.25
C LEU A 80 12.44 5.41 -6.38
N GLY A 81 12.78 6.70 -6.23
CA GLY A 81 13.38 7.51 -7.29
C GLY A 81 12.44 7.72 -8.48
N ILE A 82 11.13 7.62 -8.26
CA ILE A 82 10.12 7.77 -9.29
C ILE A 82 9.64 9.21 -9.25
N THR A 83 9.80 9.91 -10.36
CA THR A 83 9.12 11.20 -10.56
C THR A 83 7.63 10.91 -10.72
N ILE A 84 6.81 11.37 -9.77
CA ILE A 84 5.35 11.35 -9.94
C ILE A 84 5.05 12.32 -11.08
N THR A 85 4.97 11.82 -12.32
CA THR A 85 4.26 12.54 -13.37
C THR A 85 2.80 12.49 -12.98
N ASN A 86 2.34 13.52 -12.26
CA ASN A 86 0.92 13.82 -12.10
C ASN A 86 0.37 14.04 -13.51
N LYS A 87 -0.12 12.97 -14.13
CA LYS A 87 -0.95 13.03 -15.32
C LYS A 87 -2.41 13.15 -14.90
N ASP A 88 -2.67 14.04 -13.95
CA ASP A 88 -3.99 14.56 -13.59
C ASP A 88 -3.92 16.09 -13.65
N ALA A 89 -3.74 16.56 -14.87
CA ALA A 89 -4.19 17.87 -15.33
C ALA A 89 -5.13 17.62 -16.51
N ALA A 90 -6.23 16.90 -16.27
CA ALA A 90 -7.36 16.79 -17.18
C ALA A 90 -8.56 16.11 -16.50
N ALA A 91 -9.32 16.88 -15.72
CA ALA A 91 -10.79 16.80 -15.63
C ALA A 91 -11.31 18.01 -14.85
#